data_AF-A0A533ZP70-F1
#
_entry.id   AF-A0A533ZP70-F1
#
_cell.length_a   1.000
_cell.length_b   1.000
_cell.length_c   1.000
_cell.angle_alpha   90.00
_cell.angle_beta   90.00
_cell.angle_gamma   90.00
#
_symmetry.space_group_name_H-M   'P 1'
#
loop_
_entity.id
_entity.type
_entity.pdbx_description
1 polymer ?
#
loop_
_entity_poly.entity_id
_entity_poly.type
_entity_poly.pdbx_seq_one_letter_code
_entity_poly.pdbx_strand_id
1 'polypeptide(L)'
;MITHRQLTPVVIENGKLSGWGWGHPLAQQLVQPGAPTDQAGDLNNRAVSFRSQGRYAEAEPLFRQALDIMERAKGADHLDVAIVLNNLGELYYIQGRYAQAEPLYQRALAIKEKVLGPDDLGVATTLENYAALLARTNREDRAVTLASRAKSIRAKHE
;
A
#
# COMPACT_ATOMS: atom_id res chain seq x y z
N MET A 1 42.72 -36.51 -22.78
CA MET A 1 44.00 -36.01 -22.28
C MET A 1 43.71 -34.89 -21.29
N ILE A 2 44.16 -35.06 -20.05
CA ILE A 2 44.04 -34.09 -18.95
C ILE A 2 45.23 -33.11 -19.03
N THR A 3 45.04 -31.91 -18.45
CA THR A 3 46.05 -30.93 -17.96
C THR A 3 46.71 -30.02 -19.01
N HIS A 4 46.91 -28.71 -18.82
CA HIS A 4 46.85 -27.81 -17.67
C HIS A 4 46.34 -26.43 -18.14
N ARG A 5 45.38 -25.81 -17.44
CA ARG A 5 45.14 -24.35 -17.55
C ARG A 5 45.73 -23.70 -16.30
N GLN A 6 46.86 -23.03 -16.48
CA GLN A 6 47.48 -22.21 -15.45
C GLN A 6 46.54 -21.04 -15.10
N LEU A 7 46.28 -20.84 -13.82
CA LEU A 7 45.64 -19.64 -13.28
C LEU A 7 46.76 -18.70 -12.82
N THR A 8 46.80 -17.47 -13.33
CA THR A 8 47.61 -16.40 -12.76
C THR A 8 46.71 -15.36 -12.10
N PRO A 9 47.16 -14.74 -10.99
CA PRO A 9 46.31 -13.88 -10.17
C PRO A 9 46.15 -12.50 -10.79
N VAL A 10 44.95 -11.93 -10.70
CA VAL A 10 44.73 -10.51 -10.99
C VAL A 10 44.88 -9.72 -9.68
N VAL A 11 45.89 -8.87 -9.65
CA VAL A 11 46.11 -7.85 -8.61
C VAL A 11 45.05 -6.76 -8.78
N ILE A 12 44.45 -6.33 -7.67
CA ILE A 12 43.50 -5.23 -7.60
C ILE A 12 44.28 -3.96 -7.27
N GLU A 13 44.28 -2.98 -8.18
CA GLU A 13 44.70 -1.62 -7.86
C GLU A 13 43.65 -0.62 -8.38
N ASN A 14 43.16 0.23 -7.48
CA ASN A 14 42.35 1.42 -7.76
C ASN A 14 41.00 1.23 -8.48
N GLY A 15 40.29 0.14 -8.16
CA GLY A 15 38.82 0.18 -8.03
C GLY A 15 37.96 0.56 -9.25
N LYS A 16 38.42 0.35 -10.50
CA LYS A 16 37.56 0.48 -11.68
C LYS A 16 37.54 -0.79 -12.53
N LEU A 17 36.35 -1.35 -12.72
CA LEU A 17 36.05 -2.44 -13.65
C LEU A 17 35.75 -1.86 -15.04
N SER A 18 36.44 -2.33 -16.07
CA SER A 18 36.05 -2.10 -17.47
C SER A 18 36.18 -3.39 -18.26
N GLY A 19 35.05 -3.94 -18.70
CA GLY A 19 35.00 -5.04 -19.69
C GLY A 19 34.34 -6.33 -19.18
N TRP A 20 33.49 -6.91 -20.02
CA TRP A 20 32.61 -8.04 -19.73
C TRP A 20 33.36 -9.38 -19.71
N GLY A 21 33.28 -10.09 -18.58
CA GLY A 21 33.70 -11.49 -18.45
C GLY A 21 32.56 -12.34 -17.92
N TRP A 22 32.02 -13.24 -18.74
CA TRP A 22 31.08 -14.26 -18.29
C TRP A 22 31.85 -15.31 -17.49
N GLY A 23 31.64 -15.28 -16.19
CA GLY A 23 32.16 -16.25 -15.25
C GLY A 23 31.67 -15.92 -13.86
N HIS A 24 30.41 -16.24 -13.56
CA HIS A 24 30.00 -16.41 -12.16
C HIS A 24 29.03 -17.60 -12.00
N PRO A 25 29.32 -18.50 -11.04
CA PRO A 25 28.55 -19.69 -10.76
C PRO A 25 27.34 -19.37 -9.86
N LEU A 26 26.39 -20.29 -9.84
CA LEU A 26 25.33 -20.46 -8.84
C LEU A 26 25.81 -20.14 -7.41
N ALA A 27 25.56 -18.92 -6.93
CA ALA A 27 25.54 -18.60 -5.51
C ALA A 27 24.74 -17.30 -5.30
N GLN A 28 23.71 -17.41 -4.48
CA GLN A 28 22.81 -16.35 -4.01
C GLN A 28 21.72 -15.96 -5.02
N GLN A 29 20.62 -16.72 -4.90
CA GLN A 29 19.24 -16.23 -4.94
C GLN A 29 19.17 -14.71 -4.88
N LEU A 30 18.98 -14.11 -6.05
CA LEU A 30 18.54 -12.73 -6.19
C LEU A 30 17.09 -12.65 -5.71
N VAL A 31 16.90 -12.59 -4.40
CA VAL A 31 15.80 -11.77 -3.88
C VAL A 31 16.24 -10.36 -4.26
N GLN A 32 15.84 -9.92 -5.46
CA GLN A 32 15.83 -8.50 -5.77
C GLN A 32 15.15 -7.84 -4.57
N PRO A 33 15.73 -6.81 -3.92
CA PRO A 33 14.92 -6.00 -3.02
C PRO A 33 13.71 -5.59 -3.84
N GLY A 34 12.52 -6.06 -3.45
CA GLY A 34 11.28 -5.76 -4.15
C GLY A 34 11.26 -4.26 -4.40
N ALA A 35 10.70 -3.84 -5.54
CA ALA A 35 10.60 -2.41 -5.81
C ALA A 35 10.02 -1.71 -4.56
N PRO A 36 10.37 -0.46 -4.24
CA PRO A 36 9.87 0.20 -3.02
C PRO A 36 8.35 0.05 -2.84
N THR A 37 7.62 -0.07 -3.94
CA THR A 37 6.19 -0.35 -4.02
C THR A 37 5.79 -1.74 -3.51
N ASP A 38 6.59 -2.78 -3.77
CA ASP A 38 6.37 -4.16 -3.29
C ASP A 38 6.56 -4.21 -1.78
N GLN A 39 7.61 -3.56 -1.27
CA GLN A 39 7.83 -3.41 0.16
C GLN A 39 6.65 -2.69 0.84
N ALA A 40 6.12 -1.63 0.23
CA ALA A 40 4.95 -0.93 0.75
C ALA A 40 3.69 -1.81 0.75
N GLY A 41 3.49 -2.62 -0.29
CA GLY A 41 2.43 -3.62 -0.36
C GLY A 41 2.51 -4.64 0.78
N ASP A 42 3.69 -5.19 1.03
CA ASP A 42 3.94 -6.14 2.11
C ASP A 42 3.69 -5.54 3.49
N LEU A 43 4.14 -4.30 3.72
CA LEU A 43 3.87 -3.56 4.96
C LEU A 43 2.37 -3.36 5.17
N ASN A 44 1.63 -2.95 4.13
CA ASN A 44 0.18 -2.79 4.20
C ASN A 44 -0.52 -4.12 4.52
N ASN A 45 -0.12 -5.22 3.88
CA ASN A 45 -0.73 -6.54 4.11
C ASN A 45 -0.46 -7.05 5.53
N ARG A 46 0.76 -6.86 6.04
CA ARG A 46 1.10 -7.18 7.44
C ARG A 46 0.30 -6.33 8.43
N ALA A 47 0.14 -5.04 8.15
CA ALA A 47 -0.66 -4.14 8.96
C ALA A 47 -2.13 -4.57 9.01
N VAL A 48 -2.71 -4.97 7.88
CA VAL A 48 -4.08 -5.54 7.83
C VAL A 48 -4.19 -6.80 8.68
N SER A 49 -3.19 -7.68 8.64
CA SER A 49 -3.15 -8.89 9.47
C SER A 49 -3.06 -8.58 10.97
N PHE A 50 -2.24 -7.62 11.39
CA PHE A 50 -2.19 -7.20 12.80
C PHE A 50 -3.49 -6.52 13.23
N ARG A 51 -4.08 -5.69 12.37
CA ARG A 51 -5.39 -5.08 12.62
C ARG A 51 -6.47 -6.14 12.85
N SER A 52 -6.54 -7.19 12.02
CA SER A 52 -7.55 -8.25 12.20
C SER A 52 -7.36 -9.06 13.47
N GLN A 53 -6.14 -9.09 14.01
CA GLN A 53 -5.81 -9.70 15.31
C GLN A 53 -6.03 -8.76 16.52
N GLY A 54 -6.52 -7.52 16.30
CA GLY A 54 -6.66 -6.53 17.37
C GLY A 54 -5.35 -5.85 17.79
N ARG A 55 -4.23 -6.13 17.10
CA ARG A 55 -2.89 -5.60 17.40
C ARG A 55 -2.68 -4.23 16.77
N TYR A 56 -3.50 -3.27 17.18
CA TYR A 56 -3.58 -1.95 16.53
C TYR A 56 -2.30 -1.12 16.63
N ALA A 57 -1.62 -1.18 17.78
CA ALA A 57 -0.36 -0.46 18.00
C ALA A 57 0.77 -0.93 17.06
N GLU A 58 0.71 -2.18 16.61
CA GLU A 58 1.68 -2.73 15.66
C GLU A 58 1.27 -2.47 14.20
N ALA A 59 -0.03 -2.36 13.92
CA ALA A 59 -0.55 -2.05 12.59
C ALA A 59 -0.31 -0.59 12.16
N GLU A 60 -0.48 0.37 13.08
CA GLU A 60 -0.37 1.80 12.77
C GLU A 60 0.96 2.22 12.14
N PRO A 61 2.13 1.91 12.73
CA PRO A 61 3.41 2.31 12.14
C PRO A 61 3.63 1.68 10.76
N LEU A 62 3.15 0.46 10.54
CA LEU A 62 3.28 -0.23 9.26
C LEU A 62 2.44 0.42 8.16
N PHE A 63 1.19 0.79 8.45
CA PHE A 63 0.37 1.55 7.49
C PHE A 63 0.98 2.92 7.18
N ARG A 64 1.50 3.63 8.18
CA ARG A 64 2.13 4.94 7.97
C ARG A 64 3.40 4.83 7.13
N GLN A 65 4.22 3.80 7.38
CA GLN A 65 5.41 3.54 6.57
C GLN A 65 5.04 3.15 5.13
N ALA A 66 4.04 2.28 4.95
CA ALA A 66 3.53 1.91 3.63
C ALA A 66 3.03 3.14 2.86
N LEU A 67 2.30 4.04 3.53
CA LEU A 67 1.76 5.26 2.95
C LEU A 67 2.89 6.16 2.43
N ASP A 68 3.87 6.45 3.27
CA ASP A 68 5.01 7.31 2.93
C ASP A 68 5.82 6.75 1.74
N ILE A 69 6.09 5.44 1.74
CA ILE A 69 6.80 4.82 0.61
C ILE A 69 5.96 4.91 -0.67
N MET A 70 4.66 4.64 -0.59
CA MET A 70 3.78 4.64 -1.77
C MET A 70 3.60 6.05 -2.35
N GLU A 71 3.48 7.07 -1.50
CA GLU A 71 3.40 8.47 -1.92
C GLU A 71 4.69 8.91 -2.62
N ARG A 72 5.86 8.52 -2.09
CA ARG A 72 7.16 8.85 -2.70
C ARG A 72 7.40 8.09 -4.01
N ALA A 73 6.94 6.84 -4.11
CA ALA A 73 7.20 5.99 -5.28
C ALA A 73 6.22 6.20 -6.43
N LYS A 74 4.93 6.43 -6.13
CA LYS A 74 3.85 6.49 -7.13
C LYS A 74 3.13 7.83 -7.21
N GLY A 75 3.38 8.73 -6.26
CA GLY A 75 2.71 10.03 -6.16
C GLY A 75 1.47 10.00 -5.27
N ALA A 76 1.14 11.17 -4.71
CA ALA A 76 0.11 11.35 -3.68
C ALA A 76 -1.33 11.03 -4.12
N ASP A 77 -1.59 11.00 -5.44
CA ASP A 77 -2.89 10.75 -6.07
C ASP A 77 -3.01 9.34 -6.66
N HIS A 78 -2.05 8.45 -6.39
CA HIS A 78 -2.09 7.09 -6.94
C HIS A 78 -3.14 6.22 -6.24
N LEU A 79 -3.73 5.27 -6.96
CA LEU A 79 -4.78 4.40 -6.40
C LEU A 79 -4.29 3.59 -5.18
N ASP A 80 -3.05 3.07 -5.22
CA ASP A 80 -2.46 2.36 -4.09
C ASP A 80 -2.32 3.23 -2.83
N VAL A 81 -2.08 4.54 -2.99
CA VAL A 81 -2.09 5.49 -1.86
C VAL A 81 -3.50 5.54 -1.25
N ALA A 82 -4.54 5.59 -2.08
CA ALA A 82 -5.93 5.57 -1.61
C ALA A 82 -6.29 4.27 -0.87
N ILE A 83 -5.75 3.12 -1.30
CA ILE A 83 -5.96 1.84 -0.61
C ILE A 83 -5.36 1.89 0.80
N VAL A 84 -4.11 2.33 0.93
CA VAL A 84 -3.43 2.43 2.24
C VAL A 84 -4.13 3.45 3.14
N LEU A 85 -4.53 4.61 2.60
CA LEU A 85 -5.29 5.64 3.32
C LEU A 85 -6.60 5.08 3.89
N ASN A 86 -7.37 4.33 3.08
CA ASN A 86 -8.61 3.71 3.54
C ASN A 86 -8.35 2.71 4.69
N ASN A 87 -7.31 1.89 4.58
CA ASN A 87 -6.99 0.89 5.61
C ASN A 87 -6.53 1.52 6.94
N LEU A 88 -5.75 2.60 6.86
CA LEU A 88 -5.35 3.38 8.03
C LEU A 88 -6.54 4.14 8.65
N GLY A 89 -7.44 4.66 7.81
CA GLY A 89 -8.71 5.25 8.26
C GLY A 89 -9.55 4.24 9.04
N GLU A 90 -9.64 3.00 8.55
CA GLU A 90 -10.32 1.90 9.23
C GLU A 90 -9.68 1.55 10.57
N LEU A 91 -8.34 1.49 10.62
CA LEU A 91 -7.61 1.29 11.87
C LEU A 91 -7.90 2.37 12.93
N TYR A 92 -8.04 3.63 12.53
CA TYR A 92 -8.42 4.70 13.45
C TYR A 92 -9.90 4.65 13.83
N TYR A 93 -10.78 4.30 12.88
CA TYR A 93 -12.21 4.15 13.13
C TYR A 93 -12.49 3.09 14.20
N ILE A 94 -11.89 1.90 14.09
CA ILE A 94 -12.10 0.82 15.07
C ILE A 94 -11.57 1.15 16.47
N GLN A 95 -10.59 2.05 16.56
CA GLN A 95 -10.05 2.57 17.83
C GLN A 95 -10.83 3.77 18.38
N GLY A 96 -11.93 4.19 17.73
CA GLY A 96 -12.70 5.38 18.11
C GLY A 96 -12.01 6.72 17.81
N ARG A 97 -10.88 6.70 17.09
CA ARG A 97 -10.08 7.88 16.73
C ARG A 97 -10.65 8.57 15.47
N TYR A 98 -11.93 8.93 15.53
CA TYR A 98 -12.68 9.41 14.35
C TYR A 98 -12.10 10.68 13.71
N ALA A 99 -11.57 11.59 14.52
CA ALA A 99 -10.92 12.81 14.02
C ALA A 99 -9.70 12.52 13.13
N GLN A 100 -9.02 11.40 13.34
CA GLN A 100 -7.87 10.98 12.52
C GLN A 100 -8.28 10.14 11.32
N ALA A 101 -9.39 9.40 11.42
CA ALA A 101 -9.91 8.57 10.33
C ALA A 101 -10.56 9.41 9.21
N GLU A 102 -11.33 10.45 9.56
CA GLU A 102 -12.10 11.25 8.60
C GLU A 102 -11.27 11.83 7.44
N PRO A 103 -10.14 12.55 7.67
CA PRO A 103 -9.36 13.10 6.56
C PRO A 103 -8.77 12.00 5.65
N LEU A 104 -8.51 10.81 6.19
CA LEU A 104 -7.98 9.69 5.40
C LEU A 104 -9.05 9.11 4.47
N TYR A 105 -10.28 8.93 4.96
CA TYR A 105 -11.38 8.49 4.11
C TYR A 105 -11.75 9.52 3.05
N GLN A 106 -11.78 10.81 3.40
CA GLN A 106 -12.03 11.88 2.43
C GLN A 106 -10.99 11.88 1.31
N ARG A 107 -9.71 11.77 1.66
CA ARG A 107 -8.63 11.74 0.67
C ARG A 107 -8.67 10.46 -0.17
N ALA A 108 -8.87 9.30 0.45
CA ALA A 108 -9.00 8.03 -0.27
C ALA A 108 -10.16 8.06 -1.26
N LEU A 109 -11.31 8.63 -0.86
CA LEU A 109 -12.49 8.76 -1.70
C LEU A 109 -12.20 9.66 -2.90
N ALA A 110 -11.64 10.85 -2.68
CA ALA A 110 -11.32 11.79 -3.76
C ALA A 110 -10.36 11.19 -4.80
N ILE A 111 -9.34 10.47 -4.35
CA ILE A 111 -8.40 9.78 -5.26
C ILE A 111 -9.13 8.70 -6.06
N LYS A 112 -9.91 7.83 -5.40
CA LYS A 112 -10.62 6.74 -6.07
C LYS A 112 -11.64 7.27 -7.08
N GLU A 113 -12.39 8.30 -6.75
CA GLU A 113 -13.33 8.93 -7.68
C GLU A 113 -12.63 9.52 -8.91
N LYS A 114 -11.46 10.15 -8.71
CA LYS A 114 -10.65 10.71 -9.80
C LYS A 114 -10.06 9.64 -10.71
N VAL A 115 -9.57 8.52 -10.14
CA VAL A 115 -8.82 7.49 -10.88
C VAL A 115 -9.73 6.41 -11.47
N LEU A 116 -10.74 5.96 -10.73
CA LEU A 116 -11.62 4.86 -11.13
C LEU A 116 -12.96 5.34 -11.70
N GLY A 117 -13.36 6.57 -11.36
CA GLY A 117 -14.69 7.10 -11.64
C GLY A 117 -15.65 6.93 -10.46
N PRO A 118 -16.72 7.74 -10.39
CA PRO A 118 -17.59 7.85 -9.22
C PRO A 118 -18.52 6.65 -8.99
N ASP A 119 -18.65 5.76 -9.97
CA ASP A 119 -19.52 4.58 -9.93
C ASP A 119 -18.74 3.26 -9.71
N ASP A 120 -17.43 3.29 -9.45
CA ASP A 120 -16.62 2.08 -9.27
C ASP A 120 -16.85 1.39 -7.90
N LEU A 121 -16.76 0.06 -7.86
CA LEU A 121 -16.94 -0.72 -6.62
C LEU A 121 -15.94 -0.36 -5.51
N GLY A 122 -14.71 0.04 -5.85
CA GLY A 122 -13.70 0.52 -4.92
C GLY A 122 -14.07 1.86 -4.25
N VAL A 123 -14.87 2.69 -4.93
CA VAL A 123 -15.48 3.90 -4.36
C VAL A 123 -16.56 3.52 -3.34
N ALA A 124 -17.41 2.54 -3.65
CA ALA A 124 -18.47 2.07 -2.73
C ALA A 124 -17.92 1.63 -1.37
N THR A 125 -16.83 0.86 -1.33
CA THR A 125 -16.21 0.45 -0.05
C THR A 125 -15.74 1.64 0.79
N THR A 126 -15.19 2.68 0.16
CA THR A 126 -14.71 3.87 0.89
C THR A 126 -15.89 4.71 1.39
N LEU A 127 -16.96 4.80 0.59
CA LEU A 127 -18.21 5.45 0.98
C LEU A 127 -18.85 4.77 2.19
N GLU A 128 -18.88 3.44 2.24
CA GLU A 128 -19.40 2.67 3.37
C GLU A 128 -18.63 2.96 4.66
N ASN A 129 -17.30 2.91 4.58
CA ASN A 129 -16.42 3.20 5.71
C ASN A 129 -16.58 4.64 6.22
N TYR A 130 -16.70 5.59 5.30
CA TYR A 130 -16.90 6.98 5.66
C TYR A 130 -18.30 7.22 6.24
N ALA A 131 -19.34 6.62 5.66
CA ALA A 131 -20.70 6.68 6.19
C ALA A 131 -20.77 6.14 7.62
N ALA A 132 -20.12 5.01 7.90
CA ALA A 132 -20.04 4.44 9.24
C ALA A 132 -19.39 5.42 10.24
N LEU A 133 -18.31 6.11 9.85
CA LEU A 133 -17.70 7.16 10.66
C LEU A 133 -18.65 8.33 10.93
N LEU A 134 -19.37 8.80 9.90
CA LEU A 134 -20.31 9.91 10.03
C LEU A 134 -21.47 9.55 10.99
N ALA A 135 -21.97 8.32 10.91
CA ALA A 135 -22.98 7.81 11.84
C ALA A 135 -22.46 7.80 13.29
N ARG A 136 -21.21 7.38 13.52
CA ARG A 136 -20.58 7.40 14.87
C ARG A 136 -20.36 8.80 15.44
N THR A 137 -20.42 9.82 14.59
CA THR A 137 -20.17 11.22 14.96
C THR A 137 -21.43 12.08 14.87
N ASN A 138 -22.62 11.45 14.93
CA ASN A 138 -23.94 12.09 14.91
C ASN A 138 -24.20 12.96 13.66
N ARG A 139 -23.61 12.60 12.52
CA ARG A 139 -23.79 13.26 11.22
C ARG A 139 -24.63 12.38 10.30
N GLU A 140 -25.83 12.02 10.77
CA GLU A 140 -26.68 10.98 10.18
C GLU A 140 -27.11 11.29 8.74
N ASP A 141 -27.53 12.53 8.45
CA ASP A 141 -27.95 12.92 7.09
C ASP A 141 -26.85 12.67 6.04
N ARG A 142 -25.61 13.03 6.39
CA ARG A 142 -24.46 12.80 5.51
C ARG A 142 -24.11 11.31 5.45
N ALA A 143 -24.21 10.58 6.56
CA ALA A 143 -23.99 9.14 6.58
C ALA A 143 -24.96 8.39 5.66
N VAL A 144 -26.27 8.68 5.76
CA VAL A 144 -27.31 8.10 4.92
C VAL A 144 -27.04 8.40 3.45
N THR A 145 -26.71 9.66 3.12
CA THR A 145 -26.38 10.04 1.75
C THR A 145 -25.25 9.19 1.15
N LEU A 146 -24.15 9.02 1.88
CA LEU A 146 -23.00 8.22 1.40
C LEU A 146 -23.34 6.73 1.33
N ALA A 147 -24.06 6.18 2.32
CA ALA A 147 -24.46 4.78 2.35
C ALA A 147 -25.44 4.44 1.22
N SER A 148 -26.43 5.29 0.95
CA SER A 148 -27.34 5.14 -0.17
C SER A 148 -26.60 5.14 -1.51
N ARG A 149 -25.62 6.04 -1.67
CA ARG A 149 -24.79 6.05 -2.88
C ARG A 149 -23.99 4.76 -3.04
N ALA A 150 -23.34 4.27 -1.98
CA ALA A 150 -22.59 3.02 -2.03
C ALA A 150 -23.50 1.83 -2.44
N LYS A 151 -24.71 1.77 -1.88
CA LYS A 151 -25.71 0.76 -2.24
C LYS A 151 -26.12 0.86 -3.72
N SER A 152 -26.36 2.06 -4.23
CA SER A 152 -26.67 2.27 -5.64
C SER A 152 -25.54 1.83 -6.57
N ILE A 153 -24.28 2.06 -6.19
CA ILE A 153 -23.12 1.58 -6.95
C ILE A 153 -23.11 0.06 -7.00
N ARG A 154 -23.28 -0.63 -5.87
CA ARG A 154 -23.29 -2.10 -5.82
C ARG A 154 -24.42 -2.69 -6.65
N ALA A 155 -25.63 -2.13 -6.55
CA ALA A 155 -26.79 -2.59 -7.32
C ALA A 155 -26.62 -2.47 -8.84
N LYS A 156 -25.76 -1.56 -9.34
CA LYS A 156 -25.44 -1.46 -10.77
C LYS A 156 -24.50 -2.57 -11.27
N HIS A 157 -23.86 -3.31 -10.37
CA HIS A 157 -22.85 -4.34 -10.68
C HIS A 157 -23.31 -5.76 -10.30
N GLU A 158 -24.58 -5.93 -9.90
CA GLU A 158 -25.27 -7.21 -9.68
C GLU A 158 -25.92 -7.70 -10.98
#